data_AF-A0A352NNU1-F1
#
_entry.id   AF-A0A352NNU1-F1
#
_cell.length_a   1.000
_cell.length_b   1.000
_cell.length_c   1.000
_cell.angle_alpha   90.00
_cell.angle_beta   90.00
_cell.angle_gamma   90.00
#
_symmetry.space_group_name_H-M   'P 1'
#
loop_
_entity.id
_entity.type
_entity.pdbx_description
1 polymer ?
#
loop_
_entity_poly.entity_id
_entity_poly.type
_entity_poly.pdbx_seq_one_letter_code
_entity_poly.pdbx_strand_id
1 'polypeptide(L)' 'MPLQKGSSQQAIGSNIKELMESGHPQKQAVAIALKEAGESNKDCWYGVDAIYRNTKVHK' A
#
# COMPACT_ATOMS: atom_id res chain seq x y z
N MET A 1 -3.31 -14.94 3.97
CA MET A 1 -3.66 -15.49 2.65
C MET A 1 -2.51 -15.27 1.67
N PRO A 2 -2.36 -16.09 0.61
CA PRO A 2 -1.30 -15.87 -0.37
C PRO A 2 -1.60 -14.61 -1.19
N LEU A 3 -0.71 -13.62 -1.13
CA LEU A 3 -0.85 -12.39 -1.90
C LEU A 3 -0.57 -12.64 -3.39
N GLN A 4 -1.29 -11.94 -4.25
CA GLN A 4 -1.05 -11.94 -5.68
C GLN A 4 0.33 -11.36 -5.98
N LYS A 5 1.05 -12.00 -6.90
CA LYS A 5 2.39 -11.59 -7.33
C LYS A 5 2.30 -10.57 -8.47
N GLY A 6 3.31 -9.71 -8.56
CA GLY A 6 3.44 -8.71 -9.60
C GLY A 6 3.11 -7.29 -9.11
N SER A 7 3.55 -6.30 -9.89
CA SER A 7 3.46 -4.87 -9.55
C SER A 7 2.32 -4.13 -10.26
N SER A 8 1.41 -4.86 -10.92
CA SER A 8 0.26 -4.22 -11.56
C SER A 8 -0.65 -3.58 -10.51
N GLN A 9 -1.25 -2.44 -10.85
CA GLN A 9 -2.20 -1.75 -9.97
C GLN A 9 -3.37 -2.65 -9.54
N GLN A 10 -3.78 -3.57 -10.42
CA GLN A 10 -4.83 -4.56 -10.14
C GLN A 10 -4.40 -5.57 -9.07
N ALA A 11 -3.15 -6.07 -9.12
CA ALA A 11 -2.62 -6.98 -8.11
C ALA A 11 -2.47 -6.28 -6.76
N ILE A 12 -1.96 -5.04 -6.76
CA ILE A 12 -1.82 -4.22 -5.56
C ILE A 12 -3.20 -3.96 -4.92
N GLY A 13 -4.20 -3.55 -5.72
CA GLY A 13 -5.55 -3.29 -5.24
C GLY A 13 -6.23 -4.53 -4.65
N SER A 14 -6.08 -5.68 -5.32
CA SER A 14 -6.60 -6.97 -4.83
C SER A 14 -5.96 -7.36 -3.50
N ASN A 15 -4.63 -7.20 -3.37
CA ASN A 15 -3.90 -7.48 -2.14
C ASN A 15 -4.33 -6.56 -0.98
N ILE A 16 -4.55 -5.27 -1.24
CA ILE A 16 -5.03 -4.32 -0.21
C ILE A 16 -6.40 -4.75 0.30
N LYS A 17 -7.33 -5.08 -0.61
CA LYS A 17 -8.68 -5.53 -0.25
C LYS A 17 -8.63 -6.78 0.62
N GLU A 18 -7.85 -7.78 0.19
CA GLU A 18 -7.66 -9.04 0.93
C GLU A 18 -7.12 -8.80 2.35
N LEU A 19 -6.13 -7.91 2.48
CA LEU A 19 -5.52 -7.55 3.76
C LEU A 19 -6.52 -6.83 4.68
N MET A 20 -7.34 -5.94 4.14
CA MET A 20 -8.41 -5.28 4.89
C MET A 20 -9.50 -6.25 5.34
N GLU A 21 -9.93 -7.16 4.47
CA GLU A 21 -10.92 -8.20 4.79
C GLU A 21 -10.41 -9.16 5.87
N SER A 22 -9.11 -9.42 5.89
CA SER A 22 -8.43 -10.18 6.95
C SER A 22 -8.12 -9.37 8.22
N GLY A 23 -8.62 -8.12 8.31
CA GLY A 23 -8.60 -7.31 9.52
C GLY A 23 -7.39 -6.38 9.67
N HIS A 24 -6.55 -6.22 8.64
CA HIS A 24 -5.44 -5.28 8.69
C HIS A 24 -5.95 -3.84 8.52
N PRO A 25 -5.43 -2.88 9.31
CA PRO A 25 -5.67 -1.46 9.07
C PRO A 25 -5.21 -1.06 7.66
N GLN A 26 -5.98 -0.20 6.98
CA GLN A 26 -5.74 0.18 5.58
C GLN A 26 -4.29 0.62 5.29
N LYS A 27 -3.66 1.39 6.19
CA LYS A 27 -2.26 1.81 6.04
C LYS A 27 -1.29 0.63 6.01
N GLN A 28 -1.50 -0.33 6.90
CA GLN A 28 -0.68 -1.53 6.99
C GLN A 28 -0.92 -2.43 5.77
N ALA A 29 -2.18 -2.54 5.33
CA ALA A 29 -2.55 -3.25 4.11
C ALA A 29 -1.82 -2.68 2.88
N VAL A 30 -1.83 -1.36 2.71
CA VAL A 30 -1.11 -0.67 1.62
C VAL A 30 0.40 -0.91 1.70
N ALA A 31 1.00 -0.79 2.89
CA ALA A 31 2.43 -1.02 3.06
C ALA A 31 2.85 -2.45 2.71
N ILE A 32 2.07 -3.46 3.13
CA ILE A 32 2.34 -4.87 2.83
C ILE A 32 2.15 -5.14 1.33
N ALA A 33 1.08 -4.63 0.71
CA ALA A 33 0.81 -4.83 -0.70
C ALA A 33 1.90 -4.22 -1.61
N LEU A 34 2.39 -3.01 -1.28
CA LEU A 34 3.50 -2.37 -2.01
C LEU A 34 4.82 -3.09 -1.80
N LYS A 35 5.11 -3.55 -0.57
CA LYS A 35 6.29 -4.37 -0.27
C LYS A 35 6.28 -5.67 -1.10
N GLU A 36 5.12 -6.32 -1.18
CA GLU A 36 4.95 -7.56 -1.96
C GLU A 36 5.12 -7.32 -3.47
N ALA A 37 4.70 -6.16 -3.96
CA ALA A 37 4.89 -5.72 -5.35
C ALA A 37 6.36 -5.37 -5.70
N GLY A 38 7.28 -5.37 -4.72
CA GLY A 38 8.64 -4.87 -4.91
C GLY A 38 8.73 -3.34 -4.99
N GLU A 39 7.62 -2.64 -4.74
CA GLU A 39 7.46 -1.20 -4.67
C GLU A 39 7.80 -0.71 -3.25
N SER A 40 8.94 -1.14 -2.70
CA SER A 40 9.42 -0.57 -1.44
C SER A 40 10.04 0.79 -1.75
N ASN A 41 9.29 1.89 -1.54
CA ASN A 41 9.87 3.22 -1.53
C ASN A 41 11.05 3.22 -0.55
N LYS A 42 12.26 3.40 -1.08
CA LYS A 42 13.52 3.33 -0.34
C LYS A 42 13.80 4.61 0.42
N ASP A 43 12.78 5.30 0.91
CA ASP A 43 12.97 6.52 1.69
C ASP A 43 12.66 6.20 3.15
N CYS A 44 13.65 5.52 3.73
CA CYS A 44 13.82 5.35 5.15
C CYS A 44 13.99 6.74 5.80
N TRP A 45 13.12 7.02 6.79
CA TRP A 45 13.43 7.69 8.06
C TRP A 45 12.63 8.98 8.43
N TYR A 46 11.95 9.71 7.55
CA TYR A 46 11.01 10.79 7.98
C TYR A 46 9.78 10.94 7.05
N GLY A 47 9.12 9.83 6.69
CA GLY A 47 8.18 9.80 5.55
C GLY A 47 6.69 9.59 5.84
N VAL A 48 6.22 9.60 7.09
CA VAL A 48 4.76 9.40 7.37
C VAL A 48 3.88 10.56 6.86
N ASP A 49 4.48 11.70 6.51
CA ASP A 49 3.78 12.91 6.05
C ASP A 49 3.55 12.99 4.53
N ALA A 50 4.29 12.26 3.71
CA ALA A 50 4.22 12.44 2.25
C ALA A 50 2.94 11.84 1.63
N ILE A 51 2.45 10.73 2.19
CA ILE A 51 1.26 10.03 1.67
C ILE A 51 -0.04 10.74 2.10
N TYR A 52 -0.03 11.44 3.24
CA TYR A 52 -1.17 12.23 3.72
C TYR A 52 -1.33 13.58 3.00
N ARG A 53 -0.30 14.05 2.29
CA ARG A 53 -0.34 15.34 1.61
C ARG A 53 -0.95 15.29 0.20
N ASN A 54 -0.99 14.11 -0.44
CA ASN A 54 -1.52 13.98 -1.81
C ASN A 54 -3.00 13.53 -1.89
N THR A 55 -3.70 13.50 -0.76
CA THR A 55 -5.17 13.28 -0.73
C THR A 55 -5.95 14.54 -0.31
N LYS A 56 -5.28 15.67 -0.10
CA LYS A 56 -5.92 16.98 0.04
C LYS A 56 -5.29 17.98 -0.93
N VAL A 57 -6.16 18.67 -1.66
CA VAL A 57 -5.90 19.83 -2.52
C VAL A 57 -5.58 19.49 -3.99
N HIS A 58 -6.59 18.97 -4.69
CA HIS A 58 -6.95 19.54 -5.99
C HIS A 58 -8.25 20.31 -5.81
N LYS A 59 -8.08 21.62 -5.57
CA LYS A 59 -9.08 22.64 -5.89
C LYS A 59 -8.69 23.20 -7.25
#